data_AF-A0A2G4GX60-F1
#
_entry.id   AF-A0A2G4GX60-F1
#
_cell.length_a   1.000
_cell.length_b   1.000
_cell.length_c   1.000
_cell.angle_alpha   90.00
_cell.angle_beta   90.00
_cell.angle_gamma   90.00
#
_symmetry.space_group_name_H-M   'P 1'
#
loop_
_entity.id
_entity.type
_entity.pdbx_description
1 polymer ?
#
loop_
_entity_poly.entity_id
_entity_poly.type
_entity_poly.pdbx_seq_one_letter_code
_entity_poly.pdbx_strand_id
1 'polypeptide(L)'
;MITLFQAQRRAPGRGAVSVAWYSASAFIVFYTLRLIWGFRCTGQDRLPRQGGILVVSNHQSLLDPPACGSATRDRPYTIIARESLFR
;
A
#
# COMPACT_ATOMS: atom_id res chain seq x y z
N MET A 1 9.80 3.70 -10.44
CA MET A 1 10.76 3.54 -9.32
C MET A 1 10.18 4.19 -8.07
N ILE A 2 10.24 3.48 -6.94
CA ILE A 2 9.85 4.03 -5.63
C ILE A 2 11.02 4.88 -5.14
N THR A 3 10.89 6.20 -5.18
CA THR A 3 11.91 7.11 -4.65
C THR A 3 11.33 7.99 -3.56
N LEU A 4 12.12 8.23 -2.51
CA LEU A 4 11.73 9.11 -1.40
C LEU A 4 11.56 10.56 -1.85
N PHE A 5 12.29 10.96 -2.89
CA PHE A 5 12.15 12.26 -3.57
C PHE A 5 10.75 12.50 -4.15
N GLN A 6 9.94 11.45 -4.27
CA GLN A 6 8.59 11.53 -4.81
C GLN A 6 7.51 11.44 -3.72
N ALA A 7 7.88 11.61 -2.45
CA ALA A 7 6.94 11.54 -1.32
C ALA A 7 5.70 12.42 -1.53
N GLN A 8 5.89 13.69 -1.93
CA GLN A 8 4.80 14.63 -2.17
C GLN A 8 3.87 14.18 -3.30
N ARG A 9 4.38 13.56 -4.37
CA ARG A 9 3.52 12.99 -5.42
C ARG A 9 2.73 11.78 -4.91
N ARG A 10 3.41 10.88 -4.20
CA ARG A 10 2.88 9.57 -3.80
C ARG A 10 1.80 9.70 -2.74
N ALA A 11 2.03 10.56 -1.74
CA ALA A 11 1.09 10.83 -0.66
C ALA A 11 1.16 12.33 -0.29
N PRO A 12 0.44 13.19 -1.04
CA PRO A 12 0.35 14.62 -0.72
C PRO A 12 -0.04 14.84 0.75
N GLY A 13 0.65 15.74 1.44
CA GLY A 13 0.42 16.03 2.86
C GLY A 13 1.07 15.05 3.86
N ARG A 14 1.73 13.97 3.39
CA ARG A 14 2.56 13.11 4.26
C ARG A 14 4.04 13.48 4.17
N GLY A 15 4.75 13.40 5.30
CA GLY A 15 6.19 13.61 5.36
C GLY A 15 6.99 12.51 4.69
N ALA A 16 8.20 12.82 4.21
CA ALA A 16 9.06 11.88 3.48
C ALA A 16 9.41 10.62 4.31
N VAL A 17 9.62 10.77 5.62
CA VAL A 17 9.87 9.65 6.55
C VAL A 17 8.67 8.70 6.62
N SER A 18 7.45 9.23 6.70
CA SER A 18 6.22 8.41 6.69
C SER A 18 6.08 7.62 5.39
N VAL A 19 6.39 8.25 4.24
CA VAL A 19 6.39 7.57 2.94
C VAL A 19 7.51 6.52 2.87
N ALA A 20 8.69 6.79 3.43
CA ALA A 20 9.79 5.84 3.51
C ALA A 20 9.40 4.60 4.31
N TRP A 21 8.84 4.81 5.51
CA TRP A 21 8.34 3.77 6.39
C TRP A 21 7.29 2.91 5.68
N TYR A 22 6.26 3.54 5.09
CA TYR A 22 5.24 2.82 4.33
C TYR A 22 5.86 1.98 3.19
N SER A 23 6.84 2.55 2.47
CA SER A 23 7.49 1.87 1.35
C SER A 23 8.27 0.65 1.81
N ALA A 24 8.99 0.75 2.93
CA ALA A 24 9.72 -0.36 3.53
C ALA A 24 8.75 -1.46 4.01
N SER A 25 7.70 -1.09 4.73
CA SER A 25 6.68 -2.04 5.20
C SER A 25 5.97 -2.73 4.04
N ALA A 26 5.54 -1.97 3.01
CA ALA A 26 4.91 -2.52 1.82
C ALA A 26 5.84 -3.47 1.05
N PHE A 27 7.13 -3.16 0.96
CA PHE A 27 8.13 -4.04 0.35
C PHE A 27 8.26 -5.34 1.13
N ILE A 28 8.45 -5.28 2.45
CA ILE A 28 8.58 -6.46 3.31
C ILE A 28 7.33 -7.33 3.19
N VAL A 29 6.14 -6.75 3.35
CA VAL A 29 4.87 -7.48 3.23
C VAL A 29 4.71 -8.11 1.85
N PHE A 30 5.01 -7.39 0.76
CA PHE A 30 4.88 -7.93 -0.60
C PHE A 30 5.72 -9.19 -0.78
N TYR A 31 6.99 -9.16 -0.38
CA TYR A 31 7.88 -10.30 -0.53
C TYR A 31 7.55 -11.44 0.43
N THR A 32 7.16 -11.14 1.67
CA THR A 32 6.69 -12.17 2.60
C THR A 32 5.46 -12.89 2.04
N LEU A 33 4.47 -12.14 1.55
CA LEU A 33 3.27 -12.70 0.92
C LEU A 33 3.61 -13.51 -0.34
N ARG A 34 4.53 -13.00 -1.16
CA ARG A 34 4.96 -13.66 -2.40
C ARG A 34 5.70 -14.97 -2.13
N LEU A 35 6.59 -15.01 -1.14
CA LEU A 35 7.45 -16.16 -0.86
C LEU A 35 6.72 -17.27 -0.09
N ILE A 36 5.87 -16.91 0.88
CA ILE A 36 5.19 -17.90 1.74
C ILE A 36 3.89 -18.40 1.11
N TRP A 37 3.10 -17.49 0.51
CA TRP A 37 1.77 -17.82 -0.03
C TRP A 37 1.67 -17.72 -1.54
N GLY A 38 2.77 -17.45 -2.25
CA GLY A 38 2.74 -17.33 -3.71
C GLY A 38 1.94 -16.13 -4.21
N PHE A 39 1.84 -15.05 -3.42
CA PHE A 39 1.07 -13.85 -3.78
C PHE A 39 1.43 -13.29 -5.16
N ARG A 40 0.40 -13.07 -5.98
CA ARG A 40 0.51 -12.56 -7.36
C ARG A 40 -0.19 -11.22 -7.47
N CYS A 41 0.42 -10.32 -8.23
CA CYS A 41 -0.10 -8.98 -8.45
C CYS A 41 0.03 -8.66 -9.93
N THR A 42 -1.06 -8.22 -10.56
CA THR A 42 -1.13 -7.90 -11.99
C THR A 42 -1.71 -6.49 -12.18
N GLY A 43 -1.31 -5.80 -13.23
CA GLY A 43 -1.85 -4.46 -13.54
C GLY A 43 -1.34 -3.34 -12.64
N GLN A 44 -0.22 -3.53 -11.93
CA GLN A 44 0.37 -2.49 -11.07
C GLN A 44 0.78 -1.23 -11.87
N ASP A 45 1.09 -1.40 -13.15
CA ASP A 45 1.37 -0.36 -14.13
C ASP A 45 0.15 0.53 -14.42
N ARG A 46 -1.07 0.04 -14.17
CA ARG A 46 -2.32 0.78 -14.39
C ARG A 46 -2.68 1.72 -13.24
N LEU A 47 -1.92 1.68 -12.14
CA LEU A 47 -2.18 2.50 -10.97
C LEU A 47 -1.94 3.99 -11.30
N PRO A 48 -2.96 4.87 -11.17
CA PRO A 48 -2.79 6.29 -11.46
C PRO A 48 -1.72 6.91 -10.55
N ARG A 49 -0.75 7.61 -11.18
CA ARG A 49 0.39 8.23 -10.46
C ARG A 49 0.03 9.54 -9.76
N GLN A 50 -1.08 10.15 -10.14
CA GLN A 50 -1.57 11.45 -9.67
C GLN A 50 -3.10 11.41 -9.51
N GLY A 51 -3.66 12.38 -8.80
CA GLY A 51 -5.10 12.44 -8.48
C GLY A 51 -5.50 11.56 -7.30
N GLY A 52 -6.74 11.72 -6.85
CA GLY A 52 -7.33 10.87 -5.82
C GLY A 52 -7.56 9.45 -6.34
N ILE A 53 -7.39 8.45 -5.47
CA ILE A 53 -7.72 7.06 -5.78
C ILE A 53 -8.57 6.46 -4.65
N LEU A 54 -9.46 5.54 -5.00
CA LEU A 54 -10.16 4.66 -4.07
C LEU A 54 -9.78 3.22 -4.40
N VAL A 55 -9.13 2.54 -3.46
CA VAL A 55 -8.79 1.12 -3.60
C VAL A 55 -9.96 0.31 -3.04
N VAL A 56 -10.61 -0.48 -3.89
CA VAL A 56 -11.74 -1.33 -3.53
C VAL A 56 -11.34 -2.78 -3.72
N SER A 57 -11.54 -3.59 -2.69
CA SER A 57 -11.33 -5.04 -2.72
C SER A 57 -12.50 -5.76 -2.07
N ASN A 58 -12.64 -7.04 -2.36
CA ASN A 58 -13.36 -7.93 -1.45
C ASN A 58 -12.64 -7.99 -0.08
N HIS A 59 -13.32 -8.52 0.94
CA HIS A 59 -12.73 -8.73 2.26
C HIS A 59 -12.94 -10.18 2.71
N GLN A 60 -11.83 -10.89 2.91
CA GLN A 60 -11.76 -12.30 3.26
C GLN A 60 -10.93 -12.54 4.53
N SER A 61 -10.00 -11.65 4.89
CA SER A 61 -9.09 -11.88 6.01
C SER A 61 -8.49 -10.60 6.62
N LEU A 62 -7.86 -10.74 7.79
CA LEU A 62 -7.06 -9.68 8.40
C LEU A 62 -5.81 -9.30 7.57
N LEU A 63 -5.41 -10.13 6.60
CA LEU A 63 -4.27 -9.87 5.71
C LEU A 63 -4.61 -8.96 4.54
N ASP A 64 -5.90 -8.67 4.30
CA ASP A 64 -6.31 -7.93 3.11
C ASP A 64 -5.78 -6.48 3.09
N PRO A 65 -5.79 -5.72 4.21
CA PRO A 65 -5.23 -4.37 4.19
C PRO A 65 -3.71 -4.35 3.92
N PRO A 66 -2.88 -5.21 4.55
CA PRO A 66 -1.48 -5.36 4.16
C PRO A 66 -1.28 -5.80 2.70
N ALA A 67 -2.06 -6.77 2.22
CA ALA A 67 -1.96 -7.28 0.86
C ALA A 67 -2.26 -6.18 -0.17
N CYS A 68 -3.39 -5.48 -0.02
CA CYS A 68 -3.77 -4.35 -0.86
C CYS A 68 -2.75 -3.20 -0.80
N GLY A 69 -2.24 -2.88 0.40
CA GLY A 69 -1.21 -1.85 0.58
C GLY A 69 0.09 -2.18 -0.14
N SER A 70 0.51 -3.43 -0.05
CA SER A 70 1.71 -3.93 -0.73
C SER A 70 1.54 -3.95 -2.25
N ALA A 71 0.34 -4.27 -2.74
CA ALA A 71 -0.02 -4.27 -4.15
C ALA A 71 -0.02 -2.86 -4.76
N THR A 72 -0.47 -1.84 -4.02
CA THR A 72 -0.54 -0.44 -4.45
C THR A 72 0.61 0.42 -3.93
N ARG A 73 1.78 -0.17 -3.70
CA ARG A 73 2.94 0.47 -3.04
C ARG A 73 3.34 1.87 -3.55
N ASP A 74 3.12 2.24 -4.81
CA ASP A 74 3.42 3.62 -5.28
C ASP A 74 2.43 4.67 -4.74
N ARG A 75 1.26 4.25 -4.27
CA ARG A 75 0.18 5.10 -3.74
C ARG A 75 -0.18 4.69 -2.30
N PRO A 76 0.56 5.19 -1.28
CA PRO A 76 0.21 4.96 0.11
C PRO A 76 -1.19 5.49 0.42
N TYR A 77 -2.05 4.64 0.96
CA TYR A 77 -3.43 5.01 1.31
C TYR A 77 -3.70 4.86 2.82
N THR A 78 -4.90 5.28 3.22
CA THR A 78 -5.43 5.10 4.59
C THR A 78 -6.50 4.02 4.54
N ILE A 79 -6.39 3.02 5.41
CA ILE A 79 -7.36 1.94 5.52
C ILE A 79 -8.55 2.45 6.34
N ILE A 80 -9.76 2.14 5.88
CA ILE A 80 -10.98 2.36 6.66
C ILE A 80 -11.30 1.04 7.37
N ALA A 81 -11.33 1.07 8.69
CA ALA A 81 -11.62 -0.08 9.54
C ALA A 81 -12.41 0.36 10.78
N ARG A 82 -13.11 -0.58 11.41
CA ARG A 82 -13.86 -0.31 12.65
C ARG A 82 -12.90 0.11 13.77
N GLU A 83 -13.31 1.07 14.57
CA GLU A 83 -12.52 1.59 15.69
C GLU A 83 -12.08 0.50 16.68
N SER A 84 -12.94 -0.49 16.92
CA SER A 84 -12.66 -1.62 17.82
C SER A 84 -11.46 -2.49 17.40
N LEU A 85 -10.90 -2.30 16.20
CA LEU A 85 -9.69 -2.99 15.76
C LEU A 85 -8.39 -2.26 16.16
N PHE A 86 -8.50 -1.04 16.71
CA PHE A 86 -7.36 -0.21 17.10
C PHE A 86 -7.27 0.02 18.61
N ARG A 87 -8.09 -0.69 19.39
CA ARG A 87 -8.17 -0.65 20.86
C ARG A 87 -8.12 -2.08 21.37
#